data_AF-A0A9W7W9B8-F1
#
_entry.id   AF-A0A9W7W9B8-F1
#
_cell.length_a   1.000
_cell.length_b   1.000
_cell.length_c   1.000
_cell.angle_alpha   90.00
_cell.angle_beta   90.00
_cell.angle_gamma   90.00
#
_symmetry.space_group_name_H-M   'P 1'
#
loop_
_entity.id
_entity.type
_entity.pdbx_description
1 polymer ?
#
loop_
_entity_poly.entity_id
_entity_poly.type
_entity_poly.pdbx_seq_one_letter_code
_entity_poly.pdbx_strand_id
1 'polypeptide(L)'
;MFLLFSRDMDNLIHLILLSGLVSVPGSLAENLAFKGTATQSSTYSTWAAQRAIDGVKSAPYCSHTSIYSSPWWRLDLLDYYDISTVVITARSDCCLTETSGAEIRIGNSLENNGNNNPVCAVTSNFLLGQTISFSCHGMKGRYVNVVRFGSTSILALCEVEVYEVLPYRQKTFLRLKFSSSGDEAAESDEILHQLRSALASHMSDFHLSWTQLPKKEKQQEEQSFFLRDCQCLN
;
A
#
# COMPACT_ATOMS: atom_id res chain seq x y z
N MET A 1 1.90 6.19 -36.61
CA MET A 1 1.10 5.08 -36.06
C MET A 1 1.46 4.98 -34.59
N PHE A 2 0.53 5.36 -33.72
CA PHE A 2 0.72 5.49 -32.28
C PHE A 2 0.83 4.11 -31.63
N LEU A 3 1.86 3.90 -30.82
CA LEU A 3 1.83 2.94 -29.72
C LEU A 3 2.35 3.68 -28.49
N LEU A 4 1.43 4.33 -27.78
CA LEU A 4 1.62 4.73 -26.39
C LEU A 4 1.34 3.49 -25.53
N PHE A 5 2.39 2.83 -25.05
CA PHE A 5 2.32 2.08 -23.81
C PHE A 5 3.26 2.78 -22.82
N SER A 6 2.77 3.85 -22.19
CA SER A 6 3.36 4.35 -20.95
C SER A 6 2.47 3.88 -19.81
N ARG A 7 2.94 2.83 -19.13
CA ARG A 7 2.44 2.38 -17.83
C ARG A 7 3.63 2.10 -16.92
N ASP A 8 4.50 3.11 -16.77
CA ASP A 8 5.40 3.16 -15.62
C ASP A 8 4.96 4.31 -14.72
N MET A 9 4.61 3.95 -13.49
CA MET A 9 3.90 4.76 -12.51
C MET A 9 4.71 4.89 -11.20
N ASP A 10 6.04 4.87 -11.26
CA ASP A 10 6.83 4.53 -10.07
C ASP A 10 7.66 5.66 -9.45
N ASN A 11 7.68 6.89 -10.00
CA ASN A 11 8.47 8.01 -9.44
C ASN A 11 7.57 9.15 -8.89
N LEU A 12 7.00 8.95 -7.71
CA LEU A 12 6.21 9.96 -6.99
C LEU A 12 6.94 10.45 -5.72
N ILE A 13 7.05 11.77 -5.56
CA ILE A 13 7.58 12.40 -4.34
C ILE A 13 6.41 12.79 -3.43
N HIS A 14 6.51 12.40 -2.15
CA HIS A 14 5.64 12.92 -1.10
C HIS A 14 6.32 14.07 -0.38
N LEU A 15 5.62 15.20 -0.32
CA LEU A 15 5.89 16.28 0.61
C LEU A 15 4.85 16.24 1.72
N ILE A 16 5.33 16.13 2.97
CA ILE A 16 4.51 16.13 4.16
C ILE A 16 4.83 17.37 4.97
N LEU A 17 3.82 18.19 5.23
CA LEU A 17 3.92 19.31 6.17
C LEU A 17 3.43 18.83 7.52
N LEU A 18 4.34 18.84 8.50
CA LEU A 18 4.01 18.54 9.88
C LEU A 18 3.55 19.85 10.53
N SER A 19 2.27 19.90 10.91
CA SER A 19 1.77 20.97 11.76
C SER A 19 1.76 20.50 13.22
N GLY A 20 1.81 21.45 14.15
CA GLY A 20 1.91 21.16 15.59
C GLY A 20 0.82 20.19 16.08
N LEU A 21 1.04 19.59 17.26
CA LEU A 21 0.04 18.73 17.91
C LEU A 21 -1.26 19.53 18.11
N VAL A 22 -2.34 19.10 17.46
CA VAL A 22 -3.66 19.71 17.63
C VAL A 22 -4.55 18.70 18.34
N SER A 23 -4.86 18.97 19.61
CA SER A 23 -5.98 18.31 20.29
C SER A 23 -7.25 19.08 19.95
N VAL A 24 -7.98 18.71 18.89
CA VAL A 24 -9.32 19.27 18.66
C VAL A 24 -10.32 18.46 19.50
N PRO A 25 -10.92 19.04 20.56
CA PRO A 25 -11.94 18.33 21.32
C PRO A 25 -13.14 18.07 20.40
N GLY A 26 -13.47 16.80 20.17
CA GLY A 26 -14.60 16.41 19.34
C GLY A 26 -14.30 16.15 17.86
N SER A 27 -13.04 16.17 17.40
CA SER A 27 -12.75 15.61 16.08
C SER A 27 -12.82 14.08 16.13
N LEU A 28 -13.70 13.50 15.31
CA LEU A 28 -13.69 12.07 15.02
C LEU A 28 -12.28 11.69 14.52
N ALA A 29 -11.75 10.57 15.02
CA ALA A 29 -10.47 10.05 14.53
C ALA A 29 -10.56 9.89 13.00
N GLU A 30 -9.61 10.47 12.27
CA GLU A 30 -9.60 10.41 10.81
C GLU A 30 -9.16 9.01 10.36
N ASN A 31 -9.89 8.42 9.40
CA ASN A 31 -9.46 7.19 8.76
C ASN A 31 -8.28 7.49 7.82
N LEU A 32 -7.09 7.07 8.21
CA LEU A 32 -5.85 7.28 7.46
C LEU A 32 -5.83 6.55 6.12
N ALA A 33 -6.64 5.49 5.98
CA ALA A 33 -6.63 4.65 4.79
C ALA A 33 -7.05 5.39 3.51
N PHE A 34 -7.95 6.38 3.61
CA PHE A 34 -8.40 7.18 2.47
C PHE A 34 -7.29 7.96 1.77
N LYS A 35 -6.23 8.30 2.51
CA LYS A 35 -5.09 9.05 1.96
C LYS A 35 -4.07 8.14 1.30
N GLY A 36 -4.09 6.85 1.63
CA GLY A 36 -3.09 5.87 1.23
C GLY A 36 -3.21 5.38 -0.21
N THR A 37 -2.44 4.35 -0.53
CA THR A 37 -2.52 3.61 -1.78
C THR A 37 -2.54 2.11 -1.47
N ALA A 38 -3.50 1.39 -2.04
CA ALA A 38 -3.63 -0.04 -1.81
C ALA A 38 -3.13 -0.87 -3.00
N THR A 39 -2.50 -2.01 -2.71
CA THR A 39 -2.10 -3.02 -3.69
C THR A 39 -2.35 -4.43 -3.14
N GLN A 40 -2.39 -5.44 -3.99
CA GLN A 40 -2.69 -6.82 -3.59
C GLN A 40 -1.97 -7.84 -4.47
N SER A 41 -1.85 -9.07 -3.99
CA SER A 41 -1.06 -10.14 -4.62
C SER A 41 -1.49 -10.47 -6.05
N SER A 42 -2.79 -10.38 -6.33
CA SER A 42 -3.39 -10.58 -7.64
C SER A 42 -4.76 -9.91 -7.67
N THR A 43 -5.32 -9.61 -8.83
CA THR A 43 -6.66 -9.01 -8.94
C THR A 43 -7.60 -9.93 -9.70
N TYR A 44 -8.77 -10.18 -9.12
CA TYR A 44 -9.86 -10.87 -9.82
C TYR A 44 -10.70 -9.85 -10.58
N SER A 45 -10.74 -9.96 -11.91
CA SER A 45 -11.52 -9.06 -12.77
C SER A 45 -11.21 -7.57 -12.49
N THR A 46 -12.22 -6.77 -12.12
CA THR A 46 -12.09 -5.33 -11.82
C THR A 46 -12.06 -5.00 -10.32
N TRP A 47 -11.96 -6.01 -9.45
CA TRP A 47 -12.07 -5.88 -7.99
C TRP A 47 -10.73 -5.47 -7.37
N ALA A 48 -10.29 -4.27 -7.73
CA ALA A 48 -8.99 -3.71 -7.39
C ALA A 48 -8.80 -3.52 -5.88
N ALA A 49 -7.53 -3.53 -5.44
CA ALA A 49 -7.14 -3.33 -4.03
C ALA A 49 -7.69 -2.04 -3.42
N GLN A 50 -7.75 -0.97 -4.23
CA GLN A 50 -8.21 0.36 -3.80
C GLN A 50 -9.67 0.38 -3.32
N ARG A 51 -10.49 -0.59 -3.74
CA ARG A 51 -11.88 -0.70 -3.28
C ARG A 51 -12.00 -0.95 -1.78
N ALA A 52 -10.98 -1.54 -1.16
CA ALA A 52 -10.99 -1.74 0.29
C ALA A 52 -10.75 -0.45 1.10
N ILE A 53 -10.51 0.70 0.45
CA ILE A 53 -10.23 1.98 1.13
C ILE A 53 -10.97 3.14 0.45
N ASP A 54 -12.12 2.85 -0.17
CA ASP A 54 -12.91 3.84 -0.91
C ASP A 54 -14.12 4.36 -0.10
N GLY A 55 -14.42 3.75 1.05
CA GLY A 55 -15.50 4.16 1.95
C GLY A 55 -16.80 3.41 1.70
N VAL A 56 -16.83 2.49 0.74
CA VAL A 56 -18.01 1.72 0.34
C VAL A 56 -17.95 0.31 0.91
N LYS A 57 -18.58 0.14 2.06
CA LYS A 57 -18.54 -1.09 2.88
C LYS A 57 -19.31 -2.32 2.33
N SER A 58 -19.81 -2.29 1.10
CA SER A 58 -20.74 -3.30 0.59
C SER A 58 -20.34 -3.87 -0.78
N ALA A 59 -20.67 -5.14 -1.00
CA ALA A 59 -20.50 -5.79 -2.31
C ALA A 59 -21.38 -5.10 -3.38
N PRO A 60 -20.96 -5.06 -4.65
CA PRO A 60 -19.75 -5.66 -5.24
C PRO A 60 -18.49 -4.77 -5.16
N TYR A 61 -18.48 -3.75 -4.30
CA TYR A 61 -17.38 -2.78 -4.18
C TYR A 61 -16.28 -3.23 -3.23
N CYS A 62 -15.94 -4.53 -3.23
CA CYS A 62 -14.86 -5.05 -2.40
C CYS A 62 -13.58 -5.24 -3.21
N SER A 63 -12.44 -5.27 -2.53
CA SER A 63 -11.21 -5.83 -3.10
C SER A 63 -11.30 -7.35 -3.14
N HIS A 64 -10.68 -7.97 -4.16
CA HIS A 64 -10.71 -9.42 -4.33
C HIS A 64 -9.47 -9.91 -5.08
N THR A 65 -8.73 -10.83 -4.47
CA THR A 65 -7.62 -11.49 -5.15
C THR A 65 -8.12 -12.59 -6.08
N SER A 66 -7.35 -12.96 -7.09
CA SER A 66 -7.56 -14.28 -7.70
C SER A 66 -7.18 -15.37 -6.70
N ILE A 67 -7.52 -16.63 -7.00
CA ILE A 67 -7.01 -17.77 -6.23
C ILE A 67 -5.48 -17.72 -6.29
N TYR A 68 -4.84 -17.56 -5.13
CA TYR A 68 -3.40 -17.34 -5.04
C TYR A 68 -2.81 -18.10 -3.85
N SER A 69 -1.55 -18.50 -3.93
CA SER A 69 -0.85 -19.09 -2.79
C SER A 69 -0.50 -17.98 -1.81
N SER A 70 -1.07 -18.07 -0.62
CA SER A 70 -0.94 -17.06 0.44
C SER A 70 -1.34 -15.64 -0.04
N PRO A 71 -2.61 -15.39 -0.38
CA PRO A 71 -3.05 -14.10 -0.90
C PRO A 71 -2.85 -12.99 0.15
N TRP A 72 -2.52 -11.79 -0.33
CA TRP A 72 -2.28 -10.65 0.53
C TRP A 72 -2.79 -9.35 -0.10
N TRP A 73 -3.15 -8.41 0.76
CA TRP A 73 -3.48 -7.03 0.46
C TRP A 73 -2.61 -6.12 1.32
N ARG A 74 -2.15 -4.99 0.79
CA ARG A 74 -1.31 -4.02 1.49
C ARG A 74 -1.79 -2.59 1.24
N LEU A 75 -1.88 -1.84 2.31
CA LEU A 75 -1.99 -0.38 2.33
C LEU A 75 -0.63 0.25 2.58
N ASP A 76 -0.26 1.20 1.72
CA ASP A 76 0.78 2.18 2.00
C ASP A 76 0.13 3.47 2.51
N LEU A 77 0.36 3.80 3.79
CA LEU A 77 -0.13 5.03 4.43
C LEU A 77 0.67 6.27 4.01
N LEU A 78 1.73 6.10 3.21
CA LEU A 78 2.62 7.14 2.68
C LEU A 78 3.48 7.86 3.74
N ASP A 79 3.25 7.58 5.02
CA ASP A 79 4.06 8.04 6.13
C ASP A 79 3.98 7.06 7.30
N TYR A 80 4.82 7.28 8.30
CA TYR A 80 4.90 6.53 9.53
C TYR A 80 3.85 7.00 10.53
N TYR A 81 3.09 6.05 11.06
CA TYR A 81 2.05 6.29 12.06
C TYR A 81 2.20 5.36 13.26
N ASP A 82 1.71 5.82 14.41
CA ASP A 82 1.46 5.00 15.58
C ASP A 82 0.01 4.48 15.48
N ILE A 83 -0.17 3.28 14.91
CA ILE A 83 -1.48 2.73 14.55
C ILE A 83 -2.16 2.16 15.79
N SER A 84 -3.27 2.76 16.18
CA SER A 84 -4.06 2.33 17.34
C SER A 84 -5.04 1.22 16.99
N THR A 85 -5.70 1.33 15.83
CA THR A 85 -6.83 0.48 15.46
C THR A 85 -6.84 0.22 13.96
N VAL A 86 -7.14 -1.02 13.58
CA VAL A 86 -7.50 -1.41 12.21
C VAL A 86 -8.92 -1.97 12.24
N VAL A 87 -9.79 -1.49 11.35
CA VAL A 87 -11.17 -1.97 11.22
C VAL A 87 -11.31 -2.66 9.88
N ILE A 88 -11.90 -3.86 9.84
CA ILE A 88 -12.12 -4.61 8.61
C ILE A 88 -13.61 -4.91 8.45
N THR A 89 -14.13 -4.70 7.24
CA THR A 89 -15.48 -5.10 6.84
C THR A 89 -15.42 -6.27 5.87
N ALA A 90 -16.11 -7.35 6.23
CA ALA A 90 -16.24 -8.55 5.41
C ALA A 90 -17.29 -8.39 4.30
N ARG A 91 -17.25 -9.29 3.31
CA ARG A 91 -18.28 -9.38 2.27
C ARG A 91 -19.67 -9.60 2.83
N SER A 92 -20.65 -8.92 2.24
CA SER A 92 -22.06 -8.93 2.67
C SER A 92 -22.94 -9.89 1.87
N ASP A 93 -22.47 -10.40 0.74
CA ASP A 93 -23.24 -11.19 -0.24
C ASP A 93 -23.01 -12.71 -0.13
N CYS A 94 -21.78 -13.15 0.14
CA CYS A 94 -21.44 -14.55 0.42
C CYS A 94 -20.03 -14.69 1.00
N CYS A 95 -19.56 -15.94 1.11
CA CYS A 95 -18.13 -16.25 1.01
C CYS A 95 -17.28 -15.71 2.17
N LEU A 96 -17.81 -15.80 3.39
CA LEU A 96 -17.18 -15.33 4.63
C LEU A 96 -15.77 -15.87 4.88
N THR A 97 -15.52 -17.10 4.45
CA THR A 97 -14.23 -17.74 4.58
C THR A 97 -13.13 -17.02 3.80
N GLU A 98 -13.45 -16.10 2.89
CA GLU A 98 -12.49 -15.30 2.12
C GLU A 98 -11.93 -14.10 2.92
N THR A 99 -12.51 -13.74 4.06
CA THR A 99 -12.03 -12.64 4.93
C THR A 99 -11.46 -13.14 6.27
N SER A 100 -11.90 -14.30 6.76
CA SER A 100 -11.49 -14.84 8.07
C SER A 100 -10.13 -15.56 8.08
N GLY A 101 -9.46 -15.59 9.24
CA GLY A 101 -8.19 -16.32 9.42
C GLY A 101 -6.98 -15.70 8.71
N ALA A 102 -7.11 -14.47 8.19
CA ALA A 102 -6.00 -13.65 7.74
C ALA A 102 -5.36 -12.89 8.91
N GLU A 103 -4.04 -12.69 8.84
CA GLU A 103 -3.27 -11.90 9.79
C GLU A 103 -3.19 -10.44 9.33
N ILE A 104 -3.43 -9.52 10.26
CA ILE A 104 -3.18 -8.09 10.11
C ILE A 104 -1.75 -7.84 10.59
N ARG A 105 -0.90 -7.28 9.74
CA ARG A 105 0.51 -7.01 10.02
C ARG A 105 0.83 -5.55 9.78
N ILE A 106 1.64 -4.96 10.66
CA ILE A 106 1.96 -3.53 10.63
C ILE A 106 3.46 -3.35 10.77
N GLY A 107 4.05 -2.54 9.88
CA GLY A 107 5.46 -2.19 10.00
C GLY A 107 5.98 -1.34 8.85
N ASN A 108 7.30 -1.32 8.70
CA ASN A 108 8.02 -0.44 7.78
C ASN A 108 8.81 -1.19 6.71
N SER A 109 8.87 -2.52 6.79
CA SER A 109 9.58 -3.34 5.81
C SER A 109 8.69 -3.69 4.63
N LEU A 110 9.26 -3.70 3.42
CA LEU A 110 8.67 -4.27 2.21
C LEU A 110 9.22 -5.66 1.87
N GLU A 111 10.08 -6.23 2.72
CA GLU A 111 10.52 -7.62 2.57
C GLU A 111 9.30 -8.54 2.54
N ASN A 112 9.27 -9.47 1.57
CA ASN A 112 8.10 -10.32 1.31
C ASN A 112 6.81 -9.49 1.17
N ASN A 113 6.85 -8.37 0.45
CA ASN A 113 5.74 -7.44 0.29
C ASN A 113 5.21 -6.84 1.61
N GLY A 114 5.99 -6.86 2.69
CA GLY A 114 5.57 -6.43 4.02
C GLY A 114 4.81 -7.49 4.82
N ASN A 115 4.64 -8.70 4.26
CA ASN A 115 3.97 -9.81 4.95
C ASN A 115 4.80 -10.37 6.12
N ASN A 116 6.07 -9.97 6.26
CA ASN A 116 6.92 -10.34 7.39
C ASN A 116 6.87 -9.34 8.56
N ASN A 117 6.16 -8.20 8.41
CA ASN A 117 6.02 -7.22 9.49
C ASN A 117 5.30 -7.84 10.72
N PRO A 118 5.52 -7.31 11.94
CA PRO A 118 4.88 -7.80 13.15
C PRO A 118 3.35 -7.91 13.04
N VAL A 119 2.78 -8.96 13.67
CA VAL A 119 1.33 -9.21 13.70
C VAL A 119 0.67 -8.25 14.69
N CYS A 120 -0.35 -7.51 14.23
CA CYS A 120 -1.28 -6.78 15.09
C CYS A 120 -2.36 -7.73 15.63
N ALA A 121 -3.06 -8.42 14.73
CA ALA A 121 -4.18 -9.27 15.09
C ALA A 121 -4.41 -10.35 14.04
N VAL A 122 -5.21 -11.36 14.39
CA VAL A 122 -5.74 -12.35 13.44
C VAL A 122 -7.23 -12.12 13.31
N THR A 123 -7.70 -12.05 12.08
CA THR A 123 -9.13 -11.88 11.77
C THR A 123 -9.94 -13.06 12.30
N SER A 124 -10.99 -12.75 13.06
CA SER A 124 -11.94 -13.72 13.59
C SER A 124 -12.91 -14.22 12.51
N ASN A 125 -13.81 -15.13 12.90
CA ASN A 125 -14.91 -15.55 12.05
C ASN A 125 -15.91 -14.41 11.91
N PHE A 126 -16.05 -13.86 10.70
CA PHE A 126 -16.98 -12.79 10.38
C PHE A 126 -18.38 -13.34 10.09
N LEU A 127 -19.41 -12.54 10.39
CA LEU A 127 -20.75 -12.64 9.81
C LEU A 127 -20.82 -11.81 8.51
N LEU A 128 -21.87 -12.03 7.70
CA LEU A 128 -22.03 -11.32 6.42
C LEU A 128 -22.12 -9.82 6.64
N GLY A 129 -21.23 -9.08 5.96
CA GLY A 129 -21.16 -7.62 6.04
C GLY A 129 -20.69 -7.10 7.39
N GLN A 130 -20.20 -7.97 8.28
CA GLN A 130 -19.79 -7.57 9.61
C GLN A 130 -18.52 -6.72 9.53
N THR A 131 -18.53 -5.64 10.31
CA THR A 131 -17.37 -4.79 10.57
C THR A 131 -16.81 -5.11 11.95
N ILE A 132 -15.51 -5.43 12.03
CA ILE A 132 -14.82 -5.74 13.28
C ILE A 132 -13.62 -4.81 13.45
N SER A 133 -13.46 -4.30 14.66
CA SER A 133 -12.33 -3.46 15.07
C SER A 133 -11.26 -4.28 15.79
N PHE A 134 -10.01 -4.11 15.39
CA PHE A 134 -8.83 -4.78 15.93
C PHE A 134 -7.91 -3.73 16.55
N SER A 135 -7.63 -3.88 17.85
CA SER A 135 -6.68 -3.03 18.55
C SER A 135 -5.25 -3.41 18.20
N CYS A 136 -4.47 -2.44 17.72
CA CYS A 136 -3.06 -2.60 17.37
C CYS A 136 -2.12 -1.88 18.35
N HIS A 137 -2.63 -1.39 19.47
CA HIS A 137 -1.84 -0.91 20.61
C HIS A 137 -0.73 0.12 20.29
N GLY A 138 -0.93 0.96 19.26
CA GLY A 138 0.04 1.99 18.87
C GLY A 138 1.25 1.44 18.12
N MET A 139 1.08 0.34 17.38
CA MET A 139 2.14 -0.23 16.54
C MET A 139 2.63 0.78 15.49
N LYS A 140 3.95 0.94 15.41
CA LYS A 140 4.61 1.82 14.44
C LYS A 140 4.65 1.17 13.06
N GLY A 141 4.06 1.83 12.07
CA GLY A 141 4.07 1.34 10.69
C GLY A 141 3.69 2.38 9.65
N ARG A 142 4.28 2.23 8.46
CA ARG A 142 3.82 2.85 7.20
C ARG A 142 2.93 1.89 6.41
N TYR A 143 3.19 0.58 6.52
CA TYR A 143 2.46 -0.45 5.79
C TYR A 143 1.53 -1.21 6.71
N VAL A 144 0.29 -1.40 6.25
CA VAL A 144 -0.68 -2.32 6.86
C VAL A 144 -0.96 -3.42 5.85
N ASN A 145 -0.64 -4.66 6.21
CA ASN A 145 -0.86 -5.84 5.40
C ASN A 145 -1.99 -6.67 6.00
N VAL A 146 -2.82 -7.26 5.14
CA VAL A 146 -3.72 -8.36 5.48
C VAL A 146 -3.31 -9.55 4.64
N VAL A 147 -2.85 -10.63 5.27
CA VAL A 147 -2.27 -11.79 4.59
C VAL A 147 -2.82 -13.08 5.16
N ARG A 148 -3.16 -14.04 4.29
CA ARG A 148 -3.46 -15.41 4.71
C ARG A 148 -2.31 -16.31 4.30
N PHE A 149 -1.64 -16.95 5.24
CA PHE A 149 -0.54 -17.88 4.94
C PHE A 149 -1.01 -19.31 4.66
N GLY A 150 -0.16 -20.08 3.97
CA GLY A 150 -0.21 -21.55 3.96
C GLY A 150 -1.39 -22.17 3.21
N SER A 151 -2.16 -21.37 2.48
CA SER A 151 -3.31 -21.85 1.71
C SER A 151 -3.39 -21.18 0.34
N THR A 152 -3.77 -21.98 -0.65
CA THR A 152 -4.21 -21.47 -1.95
C THR A 152 -5.67 -21.05 -1.80
N SER A 153 -5.91 -19.75 -1.72
CA SER A 153 -7.24 -19.20 -1.39
C SER A 153 -7.46 -17.83 -2.01
N ILE A 154 -8.63 -17.25 -1.73
CA ILE A 154 -9.02 -15.89 -2.09
C ILE A 154 -8.99 -15.04 -0.82
N LEU A 155 -8.50 -13.80 -0.95
CA LEU A 155 -8.67 -12.76 0.04
C LEU A 155 -9.62 -11.69 -0.51
N ALA A 156 -10.71 -11.43 0.22
CA ALA A 156 -11.66 -10.39 -0.10
C ALA A 156 -11.87 -9.46 1.10
N LEU A 157 -11.75 -8.14 0.87
CA LEU A 157 -11.90 -7.10 1.89
C LEU A 157 -12.78 -6.00 1.32
N CYS A 158 -13.90 -5.68 1.96
CA CYS A 158 -14.80 -4.63 1.48
C CYS A 158 -14.42 -3.26 1.99
N GLU A 159 -13.95 -3.16 3.23
CA GLU A 159 -13.38 -1.91 3.74
C GLU A 159 -12.31 -2.24 4.77
N VAL A 160 -11.24 -1.45 4.77
CA VAL A 160 -10.14 -1.44 5.73
C VAL A 160 -9.94 0.00 6.18
N GLU A 161 -10.22 0.27 7.45
CA GLU A 161 -10.00 1.58 8.06
C GLU A 161 -8.82 1.50 9.02
N VAL A 162 -8.01 2.56 9.08
CA VAL A 162 -6.81 2.63 9.90
C VAL A 162 -6.83 3.92 10.70
N TYR A 163 -6.62 3.82 12.00
CA TYR A 163 -6.65 4.94 12.93
C TYR A 163 -5.37 4.99 13.76
N GLU A 164 -4.86 6.20 14.02
CA GLU A 164 -3.69 6.42 14.88
C GLU A 164 -4.05 6.62 16.35
N VAL A 165 -3.03 6.64 17.21
CA VAL A 165 -3.16 7.00 18.63
C VAL A 165 -3.41 8.51 18.75
N LEU A 166 -4.31 8.91 19.66
CA LEU A 166 -4.55 10.31 20.00
C LEU A 166 -3.54 10.83 21.05
N PRO A 167 -3.21 12.13 21.06
CA PRO A 167 -3.60 13.15 20.07
C PRO A 167 -2.85 12.99 18.73
N TYR A 168 -3.54 13.23 17.62
CA TYR A 168 -2.93 13.12 16.29
C TYR A 168 -1.97 14.27 16.00
N ARG A 169 -1.00 14.02 15.11
CA ARG A 169 -0.26 15.08 14.41
C ARG A 169 -0.94 15.36 13.08
N GLN A 170 -1.39 16.59 12.85
CA GLN A 170 -1.94 16.98 11.55
C GLN A 170 -0.85 16.97 10.49
N LYS A 171 -0.99 16.06 9.52
CA LYS A 171 -0.09 15.91 8.38
C LYS A 171 -0.82 16.30 7.09
N THR A 172 -0.29 17.28 6.37
CA THR A 172 -0.79 17.63 5.03
C THR A 172 0.06 16.94 3.98
N PHE A 173 -0.57 16.19 3.08
CA PHE A 173 0.09 15.46 2.01
C PHE A 173 0.00 16.21 0.69
N LEU A 174 1.15 16.47 0.07
CA LEU A 174 1.26 16.92 -1.31
C LEU A 174 1.90 15.80 -2.14
N ARG A 175 1.13 15.26 -3.10
CA ARG A 175 1.63 14.30 -4.11
C ARG A 175 2.16 15.08 -5.30
N LEU A 176 3.46 15.02 -5.54
CA LEU A 176 4.10 15.64 -6.70
C LEU A 176 4.53 14.54 -7.68
N LYS A 177 4.05 14.62 -8.93
CA LYS A 177 4.45 13.71 -10.01
C LYS A 177 5.50 14.41 -10.88
N PHE A 178 6.64 13.76 -11.06
CA PHE A 178 7.67 14.20 -11.98
C PHE A 178 7.67 13.29 -13.21
N SER A 179 7.83 13.86 -14.39
CA SER A 179 8.00 13.13 -15.64
C SER A 179 9.43 13.34 -16.12
N SER A 180 10.29 12.32 -16.00
CA SER A 180 11.64 12.30 -16.61
C SER A 180 11.65 11.39 -17.84
N SER A 181 12.51 11.72 -18.80
CA SER A 181 12.74 10.95 -20.03
C SER A 181 14.12 10.27 -20.05
N GLY A 182 14.78 10.13 -18.89
CA GLY A 182 16.13 9.58 -18.75
C GLY A 182 16.34 8.77 -17.45
N ASP A 183 17.49 8.09 -17.37
CA ASP A 183 17.82 7.06 -16.35
C ASP A 183 17.52 7.48 -14.90
N GLU A 184 16.54 6.79 -14.30
CA GLU A 184 15.67 7.29 -13.24
C GLU A 184 16.25 7.31 -11.81
N ALA A 185 17.42 6.71 -11.55
CA ALA A 185 17.89 6.52 -10.16
C ALA A 185 18.83 7.61 -9.64
N ALA A 186 19.77 8.12 -10.46
CA ALA A 186 20.73 9.13 -10.02
C ALA A 186 20.17 10.57 -10.12
N GLU A 187 19.27 10.80 -11.07
CA GLU A 187 18.63 12.10 -11.29
C GLU A 187 17.57 12.40 -10.21
N SER A 188 16.94 11.36 -9.68
CA SER A 188 15.93 11.46 -8.62
C SER A 188 16.48 12.03 -7.31
N ASP A 189 17.61 11.53 -6.78
CA ASP A 189 18.12 12.01 -5.50
C ASP A 189 18.58 13.47 -5.52
N GLU A 190 19.08 13.96 -6.66
CA GLU A 190 19.41 15.37 -6.87
C GLU A 190 18.17 16.27 -6.82
N ILE A 191 17.07 15.86 -7.47
CA ILE A 191 15.79 16.57 -7.41
C ILE A 191 15.26 16.63 -5.97
N LEU A 192 15.34 15.52 -5.23
CA LEU A 192 14.93 15.45 -3.83
C LEU A 192 15.75 16.41 -2.95
N HIS A 193 17.06 16.48 -3.18
CA HIS A 193 17.96 17.39 -2.48
C HIS A 193 17.62 18.86 -2.78
N GLN A 194 17.41 19.22 -4.05
CA GLN A 194 17.05 20.58 -4.46
C GLN A 194 15.72 21.03 -3.86
N LEU A 195 14.69 20.17 -3.88
CA LEU A 195 13.40 20.46 -3.27
C LEU A 195 13.52 20.69 -1.75
N ARG A 196 14.29 19.84 -1.05
CA ARG A 196 14.56 20.03 0.37
C ARG A 196 15.25 21.37 0.65
N SER A 197 16.25 21.74 -0.15
CA SER A 197 16.97 23.01 0.01
C SER A 197 16.04 24.21 -0.20
N ALA A 198 15.20 24.18 -1.24
CA ALA A 198 14.25 25.26 -1.53
C ALA A 198 13.23 25.43 -0.39
N LEU A 199 12.64 24.33 0.08
CA LEU A 199 11.60 24.35 1.11
C LEU A 199 12.13 24.71 2.50
N ALA A 200 13.38 24.34 2.82
CA ALA A 200 14.01 24.68 4.11
C ALA A 200 14.09 26.17 4.39
N SER A 201 14.06 27.02 3.35
CA SER A 201 14.07 28.47 3.49
C SER A 201 12.70 29.06 3.88
N HIS A 202 11.61 28.30 3.75
CA HIS A 202 10.23 28.78 3.93
C HIS A 202 9.43 27.93 4.93
N MET A 203 9.91 26.73 5.25
CA MET A 203 9.20 25.75 6.06
C MET A 203 10.15 25.13 7.09
N SER A 204 9.78 25.18 8.36
CA SER A 204 10.60 24.65 9.45
C SER A 204 10.33 23.17 9.77
N ASP A 205 9.21 22.62 9.32
CA ASP A 205 8.77 21.27 9.69
C ASP A 205 8.13 20.53 8.50
N PHE A 206 8.96 19.92 7.66
CA PHE A 206 8.53 19.14 6.50
C PHE A 206 9.36 17.87 6.33
N HIS A 207 8.72 16.80 5.84
CA HIS A 207 9.38 15.56 5.45
C HIS A 207 9.16 15.30 3.96
N LEU A 208 10.24 14.94 3.27
CA LEU A 208 10.24 14.71 1.82
C LEU A 208 10.84 13.34 1.54
N SER A 209 10.06 12.44 0.96
CA SER A 209 10.47 11.06 0.70
C SER A 209 9.87 10.51 -0.60
N TRP A 210 10.58 9.54 -1.17
CA TRP A 210 10.09 8.76 -2.30
C TRP A 210 9.02 7.76 -1.84
N THR A 211 7.94 7.64 -2.62
CA THR A 211 6.92 6.59 -2.45
C THR A 211 7.53 5.20 -2.58
N GLN A 212 8.32 5.01 -3.63
CA GLN A 212 9.06 3.82 -3.96
C GLN A 212 10.49 4.26 -4.32
N LEU A 213 11.51 3.57 -3.80
CA LEU A 213 12.89 3.85 -4.23
C LEU A 213 12.99 3.56 -5.73
N PRO A 214 13.60 4.45 -6.55
CA PRO A 214 13.86 4.17 -7.95
C PRO A 214 14.60 2.84 -8.06
N LYS A 215 13.98 1.86 -8.73
CA LYS A 215 14.64 0.58 -8.97
C LYS A 215 15.65 0.79 -10.08
N LYS A 216 16.89 0.33 -9.88
CA LYS A 216 17.76 0.06 -11.04
C LYS A 216 17.08 -1.05 -11.85
N GLU A 217 16.68 -0.76 -13.08
CA GLU A 217 16.36 -1.82 -14.02
C GLU A 217 17.56 -2.75 -14.12
N LYS A 218 17.40 -3.99 -13.66
CA LYS A 218 18.33 -5.04 -14.03
C LYS A 218 18.00 -5.39 -15.46
N GLN A 219 18.86 -5.02 -16.40
CA GLN A 219 18.88 -5.63 -17.71
C GLN A 219 18.93 -7.16 -17.50
N GLN A 220 17.87 -7.86 -17.89
CA GLN A 220 17.95 -9.30 -18.05
C GLN A 220 18.89 -9.54 -19.23
N GLU A 221 20.06 -10.15 -18.96
CA GLU A 221 20.87 -10.75 -20.01
C GLU A 221 20.00 -11.79 -20.72
N GLU A 222 19.55 -11.46 -21.94
CA GLU A 222 19.12 -12.45 -22.93
C GLU A 222 20.33 -13.29 -23.34
N GLN A 223 20.75 -14.21 -22.48
CA GLN A 223 21.70 -15.26 -22.81
C GLN A 223 21.18 -16.61 -22.35
N SER A 224 20.12 -17.08 -23.03
CA SER A 224 19.95 -18.53 -23.24
C SER A 224 19.14 -18.90 -24.50
N PHE A 225 18.74 -17.93 -25.34
CA PHE A 225 18.04 -18.23 -26.60
C PHE A 225 18.97 -18.64 -27.76
N PHE A 226 20.31 -18.55 -27.61
CA PHE A 226 21.28 -18.83 -28.68
C PHE A 226 21.86 -20.26 -28.71
N LEU A 227 21.13 -21.27 -28.22
CA LEU A 227 21.52 -22.69 -28.38
C LEU A 227 20.44 -23.57 -29.00
N ARG A 228 19.46 -23.00 -29.71
CA ARG A 228 18.45 -23.77 -30.46
C ARG A 228 18.43 -23.57 -31.98
N ASP A 229 19.24 -22.67 -32.52
CA ASP A 229 19.39 -22.49 -33.97
C ASP A 229 20.82 -22.79 -34.44
N CYS A 230 21.18 -24.07 -34.40
CA CYS A 230 22.09 -24.65 -35.40
C CYS A 230 21.42 -25.94 -35.88
N GLN A 231 20.47 -25.80 -36.81
CA GLN A 231 20.01 -26.93 -37.61
C GLN A 231 21.12 -27.40 -38.56
N CYS A 232 21.18 -28.71 -38.69
CA CYS A 232 21.77 -29.55 -39.74
C CYS A 232 22.26 -28.84 -41.01
N LEU A 233 23.49 -29.13 -41.45
CA LEU A 233 23.90 -29.28 -42.86
C LEU A 233 25.31 -29.91 -42.93
N ASN A 234 25.37 -31.24 -43.01
CA ASN A 234 26.23 -32.08 -43.87
C ASN A 234 26.25 -33.54 -43.37
#